data_AF-A0A3N5W6S5-F1
#
_entry.id   AF-A0A3N5W6S5-F1
#
_cell.length_a   1.000
_cell.length_b   1.000
_cell.length_c   1.000
_cell.angle_alpha   90.00
_cell.angle_beta   90.00
_cell.angle_gamma   90.00
#
_symmetry.space_group_name_H-M   'P 1'
#
loop_
_entity.id
_entity.type
_entity.pdbx_description
1 polymer ?
#
loop_
_entity_poly.entity_id
_entity_poly.type
_entity_poly.pdbx_seq_one_letter_code
_entity_poly.pdbx_strand_id
1 'polypeptide(L)'
;YTGIAGGLYAFILGFINPESFHIIMSITFLAMVVVGGVGSIMGSVAGAILMTYLDVKLQAIQDIPGLGTLLVRFSEEYMTMAGISNVAIIVYGLIMILIVLFEPLGIFGLWIRTKKYWKTYPF
;
A
#
# COMPACT_ATOMS: atom_id res chain seq x y z
N TYR A 1 -14.24 12.62 4.33
CA TYR A 1 -12.80 12.79 4.04
C TYR A 1 -12.52 12.80 2.54
N THR A 2 -13.06 11.84 1.79
CA THR A 2 -12.83 11.65 0.34
C THR A 2 -13.22 12.84 -0.55
N GLY A 3 -14.36 13.50 -0.30
CA GLY A 3 -14.79 14.64 -1.12
C GLY A 3 -13.88 15.88 -1.02
N ILE A 4 -13.39 16.19 0.19
CA ILE A 4 -12.46 17.31 0.42
C ILE A 4 -11.09 16.98 -0.20
N ALA A 5 -10.63 15.73 -0.06
CA ALA A 5 -9.38 15.28 -0.67
C ALA A 5 -9.44 15.35 -2.21
N GLY A 6 -10.55 14.92 -2.83
CA GLY A 6 -10.75 15.02 -4.27
C GLY A 6 -10.82 16.47 -4.78
N GLY A 7 -11.47 17.36 -4.04
CA GLY A 7 -11.52 18.79 -4.37
C GLY A 7 -10.15 19.47 -4.31
N LEU A 8 -9.37 19.18 -3.26
CA LEU A 8 -7.97 19.62 -3.15
C LEU A 8 -7.10 19.05 -4.27
N TYR A 9 -7.25 17.77 -4.58
CA TYR A 9 -6.49 17.10 -5.64
C TYR A 9 -6.74 17.71 -7.01
N ALA A 10 -8.01 17.96 -7.36
CA ALA A 10 -8.39 18.64 -8.60
C ALA A 10 -7.88 20.10 -8.64
N PHE A 11 -7.91 20.80 -7.50
CA PHE A 11 -7.38 22.16 -7.40
C PHE A 11 -5.86 22.22 -7.62
N ILE A 12 -5.10 21.26 -7.08
CA ILE A 12 -3.64 21.18 -7.24
C ILE A 12 -3.24 20.86 -8.68
N LEU A 13 -3.96 19.93 -9.33
CA LEU A 13 -3.65 19.51 -10.70
C LEU A 13 -4.09 20.53 -11.76
N GLY A 14 -5.11 21.35 -11.49
CA GLY A 14 -5.63 22.36 -12.41
C GLY A 14 -6.43 21.80 -13.59
N PHE A 15 -6.44 20.48 -13.78
CA PHE A 15 -7.28 19.76 -14.74
C PHE A 15 -7.62 18.36 -14.18
N ILE A 16 -8.73 17.79 -14.66
CA ILE A 16 -9.19 16.46 -14.27
C ILE A 16 -9.13 15.55 -15.49
N ASN A 17 -8.27 14.53 -15.46
CA ASN A 17 -8.27 13.47 -16.46
C ASN A 17 -9.08 12.27 -15.94
N PRO A 18 -10.20 11.88 -16.59
CA PRO A 18 -10.99 10.73 -16.17
C PRO A 18 -10.23 9.40 -16.26
N GLU A 19 -9.21 9.29 -17.12
CA GLU A 19 -8.40 8.06 -17.22
C GLU A 19 -7.56 7.79 -15.97
N SER A 20 -7.23 8.83 -15.20
CA SER A 20 -6.54 8.66 -13.91
C SER A 20 -7.44 8.00 -12.86
N PHE A 21 -8.77 8.00 -13.05
CA PHE A 21 -9.77 7.44 -12.15
C PHE A 21 -10.20 6.01 -12.52
N HIS A 22 -9.24 5.11 -12.66
CA HIS A 22 -9.49 3.72 -13.03
C HIS A 22 -9.66 2.78 -11.81
N ILE A 23 -10.22 1.60 -12.06
CA ILE A 23 -10.61 0.62 -11.02
C ILE A 23 -9.45 0.24 -10.10
N ILE A 24 -8.21 0.15 -10.63
CA ILE A 24 -7.05 -0.21 -9.79
C ILE A 24 -6.85 0.79 -8.66
N MET A 25 -7.08 2.09 -8.90
CA MET A 25 -6.89 3.12 -7.91
C MET A 25 -7.96 3.03 -6.79
N SER A 26 -9.18 2.64 -7.16
CA SER A 26 -10.22 2.36 -6.15
C SER A 26 -9.85 1.17 -5.27
N ILE A 27 -9.27 0.11 -5.87
CA ILE A 27 -8.80 -1.07 -5.13
C ILE A 27 -7.63 -0.70 -4.21
N THR A 28 -6.69 0.12 -4.67
CA THR A 28 -5.57 0.56 -3.82
C THR A 28 -6.06 1.41 -2.65
N PHE A 29 -7.01 2.32 -2.85
CA PHE A 29 -7.62 3.07 -1.74
C PHE A 29 -8.37 2.17 -0.75
N LEU A 30 -9.12 1.18 -1.23
CA LEU A 30 -9.76 0.19 -0.36
C LEU A 30 -8.73 -0.58 0.45
N ALA A 31 -7.64 -1.00 -0.18
CA ALA A 31 -6.58 -1.73 0.51
C ALA A 31 -5.88 -0.88 1.58
N MET A 32 -5.61 0.41 1.33
CA MET A 32 -5.08 1.31 2.35
C MET A 32 -5.98 1.38 3.60
N VAL A 33 -7.29 1.39 3.40
CA VAL A 33 -8.27 1.41 4.51
C VAL A 33 -8.36 0.06 5.20
N VAL A 34 -8.35 -1.05 4.45
CA VAL A 34 -8.40 -2.41 5.02
C VAL A 34 -7.15 -2.71 5.83
N VAL A 35 -5.97 -2.35 5.32
CA VAL A 35 -4.68 -2.53 6.01
C VAL A 35 -4.52 -1.58 7.20
N GLY A 36 -5.09 -0.38 7.13
CA GLY A 36 -5.16 0.52 8.28
C GLY A 36 -6.14 0.07 9.37
N GLY A 37 -7.21 -0.61 8.97
CA GLY A 37 -8.30 -1.09 9.81
C GLY A 37 -9.61 -0.32 9.55
N VAL A 38 -10.64 -1.02 9.09
CA VAL A 38 -11.96 -0.48 8.67
C VAL A 38 -12.77 0.25 9.76
N GLY A 39 -12.31 0.27 11.01
CA GLY A 39 -12.99 0.89 12.15
C GLY A 39 -12.28 2.11 12.76
N SER A 40 -11.15 2.57 12.20
CA SER A 40 -10.35 3.64 12.81
C SER A 40 -9.78 4.64 11.82
N ILE A 41 -10.06 5.92 12.06
CA ILE A 41 -9.53 7.03 11.25
C ILE A 41 -8.00 7.06 11.33
N MET A 42 -7.42 6.93 12.54
CA MET A 42 -5.96 6.88 12.71
C MET A 42 -5.35 5.61 12.09
N GLY A 43 -6.08 4.50 12.14
CA GLY A 43 -5.70 3.25 11.47
C GLY A 43 -5.58 3.45 9.96
N SER A 44 -6.62 3.99 9.33
CA SER A 44 -6.63 4.28 7.89
C SER A 44 -5.51 5.24 7.46
N VAL A 45 -5.19 6.26 8.25
CA VAL A 45 -4.07 7.18 7.96
C VAL A 45 -2.73 6.45 8.04
N ALA A 46 -2.51 5.63 9.08
CA ALA A 46 -1.30 4.82 9.20
C ALA A 46 -1.18 3.78 8.08
N GLY A 47 -2.29 3.14 7.69
CA GLY A 47 -2.36 2.21 6.57
C GLY A 47 -2.03 2.87 5.24
N ALA A 48 -2.55 4.07 4.98
CA ALA A 48 -2.20 4.86 3.80
C ALA A 48 -0.70 5.21 3.77
N ILE A 49 -0.16 5.70 4.89
CA ILE A 49 1.28 6.04 4.98
C ILE A 49 2.15 4.80 4.72
N LEU A 50 1.83 3.66 5.34
CA LEU A 50 2.60 2.42 5.15
C LEU A 50 2.53 1.95 3.70
N MET A 51 1.33 1.92 3.11
CA MET A 51 1.15 1.49 1.73
C MET A 51 1.85 2.40 0.74
N THR A 52 1.72 3.72 0.87
CA THR A 52 2.44 4.68 0.03
C THR A 52 3.95 4.56 0.21
N TYR A 53 4.44 4.38 1.44
CA TYR A 53 5.86 4.17 1.70
C TYR A 53 6.38 2.89 1.04
N LEU A 54 5.60 1.82 1.11
CA LEU A 54 5.94 0.54 0.52
C LEU A 54 5.97 0.61 -1.01
N ASP A 55 5.01 1.30 -1.62
CA ASP A 55 4.98 1.56 -3.06
C ASP A 55 6.21 2.36 -3.51
N VAL A 56 6.54 3.46 -2.82
CA VAL A 56 7.75 4.25 -3.09
C VAL A 56 9.03 3.42 -2.92
N LYS A 57 9.09 2.56 -1.90
CA LYS A 57 10.24 1.66 -1.68
C LYS A 57 10.35 0.57 -2.73
N LEU A 58 9.24 0.01 -3.19
CA LEU A 58 9.20 -0.98 -4.27
C LEU A 58 9.65 -0.35 -5.59
N GLN A 59 9.20 0.87 -5.87
CA GLN A 59 9.65 1.63 -7.03
C GLN A 59 11.13 2.00 -6.93
N ALA A 60 11.63 2.37 -5.74
CA ALA A 60 13.03 2.69 -5.51
C ALA A 60 13.95 1.45 -5.39
N ILE A 61 13.40 0.24 -5.21
CA ILE A 61 14.17 -1.02 -5.12
C ILE A 61 14.90 -1.33 -6.43
N GLN A 62 14.42 -0.76 -7.54
CA GLN A 62 15.01 -0.83 -8.87
C GLN A 62 16.42 -0.21 -8.91
N ASP A 63 16.68 0.78 -8.06
CA ASP A 63 17.95 1.51 -8.00
C ASP A 63 18.92 0.95 -6.95
N ILE A 64 18.51 -0.07 -6.18
CA ILE A 64 19.34 -0.67 -5.13
C ILE A 64 20.21 -1.79 -5.72
N PRO A 65 21.54 -1.64 -5.77
CA PRO A 65 22.43 -2.68 -6.26
C PRO A 65 22.36 -3.91 -5.35
N GLY A 66 22.03 -5.09 -5.89
CA GLY A 66 21.94 -6.37 -5.16
C GLY A 66 20.54 -6.99 -5.16
N LEU A 67 19.55 -6.32 -4.55
CA LEU A 67 18.16 -6.78 -4.53
C LEU A 67 17.42 -6.50 -5.84
N GLY A 68 17.64 -5.31 -6.43
CA GLY A 68 17.12 -4.98 -7.75
C GLY A 68 17.64 -5.93 -8.82
N THR A 69 18.93 -6.27 -8.78
CA THR A 69 19.53 -7.21 -9.73
C THR A 69 18.97 -8.63 -9.62
N LEU A 70 18.68 -9.13 -8.40
CA LEU A 70 18.08 -10.47 -8.21
C LEU A 70 16.63 -10.53 -8.73
N LEU A 71 15.83 -9.50 -8.45
CA LEU A 71 14.46 -9.38 -8.96
C LEU A 71 14.42 -9.17 -10.48
N VAL A 72 15.35 -8.38 -11.03
CA VAL A 72 15.50 -8.17 -12.48
C VAL A 72 15.94 -9.46 -13.18
N ARG A 73 16.89 -10.22 -12.62
CA ARG A 73 17.32 -11.52 -13.16
C ARG A 73 16.19 -12.54 -13.18
N PHE A 74 15.41 -12.63 -12.09
CA PHE A 74 14.24 -13.51 -12.02
C PHE A 74 13.13 -13.07 -12.99
N SER A 75 12.97 -11.76 -13.20
CA SER A 75 12.03 -11.20 -14.19
C SER A 75 12.46 -11.51 -15.63
N GLU A 76 13.74 -11.36 -15.96
CA GLU A 76 14.30 -11.68 -17.27
C GLU A 76 14.25 -13.18 -17.58
N GLU A 77 14.36 -14.05 -16.58
CA GLU A 77 14.38 -15.51 -16.75
C GLU A 77 12.98 -16.11 -16.97
N TYR A 78 11.92 -15.48 -16.42
CA TYR A 78 10.55 -16.01 -16.50
C TYR A 78 9.56 -15.16 -17.32
N MET A 79 9.82 -13.87 -17.61
CA MET A 79 8.82 -12.92 -18.15
C MET A 79 9.37 -12.05 -19.31
N THR A 80 9.73 -12.67 -20.43
CA THR A 80 10.54 -12.11 -21.53
C THR A 80 9.85 -11.22 -22.59
N MET A 81 8.69 -10.59 -22.33
CA MET A 81 8.04 -9.79 -23.40
C MET A 81 7.56 -8.37 -22.98
N ALA A 82 7.42 -8.07 -21.68
CA ALA A 82 7.00 -6.74 -21.17
C ALA A 82 7.36 -6.50 -19.69
N GLY A 83 8.43 -7.15 -19.20
CA GLY A 83 8.59 -7.50 -17.78
C GLY A 83 8.94 -6.39 -16.78
N ILE A 84 9.39 -5.21 -17.21
CA ILE A 84 10.00 -4.23 -16.26
C ILE A 84 8.93 -3.43 -15.50
N SER A 85 7.81 -3.07 -16.13
CA SER A 85 6.73 -2.31 -15.46
C SER A 85 5.76 -3.19 -14.67
N ASN A 86 5.52 -4.43 -15.15
CA ASN A 86 4.48 -5.29 -14.58
C ASN A 86 4.92 -6.04 -13.31
N VAL A 87 6.22 -6.26 -13.10
CA VAL A 87 6.70 -7.01 -11.92
C VAL A 87 6.48 -6.24 -10.63
N ALA A 88 6.69 -4.92 -10.62
CA ALA A 88 6.38 -4.11 -9.45
C ALA A 88 4.91 -4.23 -9.06
N ILE A 89 4.00 -4.27 -10.04
CA ILE A 89 2.56 -4.44 -9.84
C ILE A 89 2.25 -5.82 -9.26
N ILE A 90 2.87 -6.88 -9.78
CA ILE A 90 2.68 -8.25 -9.27
C ILE A 90 3.20 -8.37 -7.84
N VAL A 91 4.39 -7.85 -7.56
CA VAL A 91 5.00 -7.88 -6.22
C VAL A 91 4.18 -7.05 -5.23
N TYR A 92 3.74 -5.85 -5.63
CA TYR A 92 2.85 -5.01 -4.85
C TYR A 92 1.53 -5.73 -4.55
N GLY A 93 0.91 -6.35 -5.55
CA GLY A 93 -0.32 -7.15 -5.39
C GLY A 93 -0.13 -8.34 -4.45
N LEU A 94 1.00 -9.05 -4.57
CA LEU A 94 1.33 -10.19 -3.72
C LEU A 94 1.53 -9.75 -2.27
N ILE A 95 2.27 -8.66 -2.04
CA ILE A 95 2.47 -8.07 -0.72
C ILE A 95 1.13 -7.62 -0.12
N MET A 96 0.27 -7.00 -0.92
CA MET A 96 -1.07 -6.60 -0.47
C MET A 96 -1.92 -7.79 -0.04
N ILE A 97 -1.95 -8.85 -0.85
CA ILE A 97 -2.65 -10.11 -0.51
C ILE A 97 -2.10 -10.68 0.79
N LEU A 98 -0.77 -10.69 0.93
CA LEU A 98 -0.08 -11.20 2.12
C LEU A 98 -0.44 -10.38 3.36
N ILE A 99 -0.42 -9.04 3.29
CA ILE A 99 -0.80 -8.17 4.40
C ILE A 99 -2.28 -8.35 4.79
N VAL A 100 -3.18 -8.41 3.80
CA VAL A 100 -4.61 -8.64 4.05
C VAL A 100 -4.84 -10.01 4.70
N LEU A 101 -4.04 -11.02 4.32
CA LEU A 101 -4.15 -12.38 4.83
C LEU A 101 -3.57 -12.54 6.24
N PHE A 102 -2.45 -11.88 6.54
CA PHE A 102 -1.79 -11.99 7.86
C PHE A 102 -2.40 -11.06 8.91
N GLU A 103 -2.94 -9.89 8.53
CA GLU A 103 -3.49 -8.92 9.48
C GLU A 103 -4.85 -8.35 9.04
N PRO A 104 -5.94 -9.14 9.13
CA PRO A 104 -7.28 -8.71 8.73
C PRO A 104 -7.87 -7.58 9.60
N LEU A 105 -7.25 -7.27 10.74
CA LEU A 105 -7.61 -6.17 11.64
C LEU A 105 -6.78 -4.89 11.41
N GLY A 106 -5.78 -4.96 10.53
CA GLY A 106 -4.84 -3.88 10.25
C GLY A 106 -3.92 -3.50 11.41
N ILE A 107 -3.04 -2.53 11.14
CA ILE A 107 -2.04 -2.00 12.09
C ILE A 107 -2.70 -1.48 13.38
N PHE A 108 -3.94 -0.98 13.28
CA PHE A 108 -4.69 -0.48 14.41
C PHE A 108 -5.10 -1.57 15.40
N GLY A 109 -5.29 -2.81 14.94
CA GLY A 109 -5.54 -3.96 15.81
C GLY A 109 -4.36 -4.29 16.72
N LEU A 110 -3.14 -4.17 16.21
CA LEU A 110 -1.90 -4.30 17.00
C LEU A 110 -1.79 -3.21 18.05
N TRP A 111 -2.06 -1.95 17.68
CA TRP A 111 -1.99 -0.81 18.61
C TRP A 111 -2.96 -0.97 19.79
N ILE A 112 -4.19 -1.41 19.55
CA ILE A 112 -5.16 -1.68 20.63
C ILE A 112 -4.69 -2.84 21.50
N ARG A 113 -4.16 -3.93 20.93
CA ARG A 113 -3.63 -5.06 21.73
C ARG A 113 -2.47 -4.64 22.61
N THR A 114 -1.51 -3.89 22.09
CA THR A 114 -0.35 -3.39 22.86
C THR A 114 -0.80 -2.44 23.97
N LYS A 115 -1.74 -1.53 23.69
CA LYS A 115 -2.28 -0.60 24.70
C LYS A 115 -3.09 -1.33 25.77
N LYS A 116 -3.80 -2.40 25.40
CA LYS A 116 -4.53 -3.26 26.34
C LYS A 116 -3.55 -4.05 27.21
N TYR A 117 -2.49 -4.62 26.61
CA TYR A 117 -1.43 -5.32 27.32
C TYR A 117 -0.76 -4.42 28.38
N TRP A 118 -0.47 -3.17 28.03
CA TRP A 118 0.12 -2.19 28.94
C TRP A 118 -0.83 -1.70 30.04
N LYS A 119 -2.15 -1.58 29.76
CA LYS A 119 -3.13 -1.16 30.78
C LYS A 119 -3.57 -2.28 31.73
N THR A 120 -3.35 -3.54 31.36
CA THR A 120 -3.65 -4.69 32.24
C THR A 120 -2.45 -5.09 33.10
N TYR A 121 -1.35 -4.32 33.01
CA TYR A 121 -0.17 -4.44 33.86
C TYR A 121 -0.39 -3.56 35.12
N PRO A 122 -0.26 -4.04 36.39
CA PRO A 122 0.12 -5.37 36.87
C PRO A 122 -1.07 -6.10 37.53
N PHE A 123 -1.69 -7.04 36.82
CA PHE A 123 -2.18 -8.29 37.41
C PHE A 123 -1.55 -9.44 36.62
#